data_AF-A0A6H2A3K7-F1
#
_entry.id   AF-A0A6H2A3K7-F1
#
_cell.length_a   1.000
_cell.length_b   1.000
_cell.length_c   1.000
_cell.angle_alpha   90.00
_cell.angle_beta   90.00
_cell.angle_gamma   90.00
#
_symmetry.space_group_name_H-M   'P 1'
#
loop_
_entity.id
_entity.type
_entity.pdbx_description
1 polymer ?
#
loop_
_entity_poly.entity_id
_entity_poly.type
_entity_poly.pdbx_seq_one_letter_code
_entity_poly.pdbx_strand_id
1 'polypeptide(L)'
;MPKEPEERYMEWLQREEELWGIVKMQRATTDEEELRELLYSELGYEPTESQVSSFMQFGKARYEIMPEVGVTSARFDRPYGYQQTYRDVATGRFISYTETSRRIGEYWKGWEY
;
A
#
# COMPACT_ATOMS: atom_id res chain seq x y z
N MET A 1 -12.08 1.73 16.27
CA MET A 1 -11.12 2.84 16.18
C MET A 1 -11.11 3.32 14.75
N PRO A 2 -10.95 4.63 14.50
CA PRO A 2 -10.63 5.09 13.15
C PRO A 2 -9.33 4.39 12.69
N LYS A 3 -9.30 3.97 11.43
CA LYS A 3 -8.11 3.32 10.84
C LYS A 3 -7.01 4.36 10.65
N GLU A 4 -5.77 3.93 10.80
CA GLU A 4 -4.61 4.79 10.53
C GLU A 4 -4.60 5.20 9.05
N PRO A 5 -4.05 6.39 8.70
CA PRO A 5 -3.99 6.85 7.30
C PRO A 5 -3.35 5.82 6.35
N GLU A 6 -2.32 5.13 6.83
CA GLU A 6 -1.56 4.12 6.09
C GLU A 6 -2.40 2.87 5.80
N GLU A 7 -3.20 2.42 6.77
CA GLU A 7 -4.12 1.30 6.60
C GLU A 7 -5.24 1.63 5.62
N ARG A 8 -5.81 2.84 5.71
CA ARG A 8 -6.82 3.32 4.76
C ARG A 8 -6.28 3.36 3.34
N TYR A 9 -5.03 3.76 3.19
CA TYR A 9 -4.37 3.80 1.89
C TYR A 9 -4.13 2.40 1.31
N MET A 10 -3.63 1.46 2.11
CA MET A 10 -3.42 0.08 1.66
C MET A 10 -4.72 -0.59 1.23
N GLU A 11 -5.84 -0.24 1.89
CA GLU A 11 -7.17 -0.67 1.48
C GLU A 11 -7.62 -0.01 0.18
N TRP A 12 -7.38 1.30 0.02
CA TRP A 12 -7.66 2.00 -1.23
C TRP A 12 -6.89 1.38 -2.40
N LEU A 13 -5.57 1.15 -2.26
CA LEU A 13 -4.78 0.48 -3.30
C LEU A 13 -5.31 -0.91 -3.62
N GLN A 14 -5.65 -1.72 -2.62
CA GLN A 14 -6.21 -3.05 -2.84
C GLN A 14 -7.53 -2.99 -3.62
N ARG A 15 -8.40 -2.03 -3.28
CA ARG A 15 -9.66 -1.79 -3.99
C ARG A 15 -9.41 -1.40 -5.45
N GLU A 16 -8.48 -0.48 -5.68
CA GLU A 16 -8.15 -0.06 -7.04
C GLU A 16 -7.45 -1.17 -7.84
N GLU A 17 -6.65 -2.04 -7.21
CA GLU A 17 -6.10 -3.24 -7.84
C GLU A 17 -7.21 -4.20 -8.29
N GLU A 18 -8.26 -4.39 -7.50
CA GLU A 18 -9.41 -5.24 -7.87
C GLU A 18 -10.18 -4.66 -9.08
N LEU A 19 -10.30 -3.33 -9.16
CA LEU A 19 -11.03 -2.64 -10.23
C LEU A 19 -10.21 -2.55 -11.53
N TRP A 20 -8.91 -2.27 -11.41
CA TRP A 20 -8.07 -1.84 -12.53
C TRP A 20 -6.90 -2.79 -12.83
N GLY A 21 -6.60 -3.72 -11.92
CA GLY A 21 -5.49 -4.66 -12.00
C GLY A 21 -4.18 -4.13 -11.41
N ILE A 22 -3.36 -5.05 -10.92
CA ILE A 22 -2.09 -4.76 -10.23
C ILE A 22 -1.10 -3.98 -11.09
N VAL A 23 -1.00 -4.30 -12.39
CA VAL A 23 -0.04 -3.64 -13.30
C VAL A 23 -0.37 -2.17 -13.49
N LYS A 24 -1.67 -1.84 -13.60
CA LYS A 24 -2.12 -0.46 -13.74
C LYS A 24 -1.86 0.32 -12.45
N MET A 25 -2.14 -0.27 -11.29
CA MET A 25 -1.89 0.40 -10.01
C MET A 25 -0.42 0.57 -9.66
N GLN A 26 0.42 -0.41 -10.01
CA GLN A 26 1.86 -0.28 -9.87
C GLN A 26 2.38 0.89 -10.71
N ARG A 27 2.00 0.97 -11.98
CA ARG A 27 2.37 2.11 -12.85
C ARG A 27 1.87 3.43 -12.27
N ALA A 28 0.58 3.51 -11.93
CA ALA A 28 -0.04 4.75 -11.48
C ALA A 28 0.48 5.23 -10.13
N THR A 29 1.09 4.38 -9.31
CA THR A 29 1.75 4.78 -8.06
C THR A 29 3.22 5.17 -8.22
N THR A 30 3.79 4.94 -9.40
CA THR A 30 5.15 5.38 -9.79
C THR A 30 5.16 6.62 -10.68
N ASP A 31 4.03 6.94 -11.31
CA ASP A 31 3.82 8.14 -12.11
C ASP A 31 3.04 9.18 -11.31
N GLU A 32 3.63 10.36 -11.11
CA GLU A 32 3.06 11.40 -10.27
C GLU A 32 1.75 11.99 -10.85
N GLU A 33 1.67 12.15 -12.18
CA GLU A 33 0.49 12.71 -12.84
C GLU A 33 -0.68 11.73 -12.77
N GLU A 34 -0.43 10.45 -13.07
CA GLU A 34 -1.46 9.40 -12.95
C GLU A 34 -1.95 9.25 -11.51
N LEU A 35 -1.04 9.34 -10.52
CA LEU A 35 -1.42 9.28 -9.12
C LEU A 35 -2.31 10.46 -8.73
N ARG A 36 -1.99 11.68 -9.19
CA ARG A 36 -2.80 12.87 -8.93
C ARG A 36 -4.22 12.72 -9.45
N GLU A 37 -4.39 12.22 -10.67
CA GLU A 37 -5.72 11.99 -11.24
C GLU A 37 -6.53 10.98 -10.41
N LEU A 38 -5.89 9.87 -10.01
CA LEU A 38 -6.52 8.87 -9.14
C LEU A 38 -6.92 9.45 -7.78
N LEU A 39 -6.06 10.27 -7.19
CA LEU A 39 -6.33 10.91 -5.91
C LEU A 39 -7.39 11.99 -6.01
N TYR A 40 -7.39 12.78 -7.08
CA TYR A 40 -8.44 13.75 -7.33
C TYR A 40 -9.80 13.06 -7.43
N SER A 41 -9.88 11.93 -8.12
CA SER A 41 -11.11 11.14 -8.23
C SER A 41 -11.57 10.57 -6.88
N GLU A 42 -10.65 10.21 -5.98
CA GLU A 42 -11.00 9.65 -4.66
C GLU A 42 -11.32 10.73 -3.63
N LEU A 43 -10.54 11.80 -3.60
CA LEU A 43 -10.60 12.86 -2.59
C LEU A 43 -11.64 13.93 -2.95
N GLY A 44 -11.94 14.11 -4.25
CA GLY A 44 -12.82 15.16 -4.77
C GLY A 44 -12.19 16.55 -4.77
N TYR A 45 -10.88 16.66 -4.55
CA TYR A 45 -10.11 17.90 -4.59
C TYR A 45 -8.69 17.65 -5.07
N GLU A 46 -7.99 18.72 -5.47
CA GLU A 46 -6.60 18.64 -5.93
C GLU A 46 -5.67 18.19 -4.79
N PRO A 47 -5.05 17.00 -4.88
CA PRO A 47 -4.16 16.50 -3.84
C PRO A 47 -2.94 17.41 -3.68
N THR A 48 -2.51 17.64 -2.44
CA THR A 48 -1.30 18.41 -2.18
C THR A 48 -0.04 17.61 -2.53
N GLU A 49 1.06 18.30 -2.83
CA GLU A 49 2.38 17.66 -3.04
C GLU A 49 2.75 16.65 -1.95
N SER A 50 2.47 16.99 -0.69
CA SER A 50 2.72 16.11 0.45
C SER A 50 1.85 14.87 0.44
N GLN A 51 0.59 14.97 -0.01
CA GLN A 51 -0.31 13.82 -0.15
C GLN A 51 0.17 12.93 -1.29
N VAL A 52 0.47 13.50 -2.45
CA VAL A 52 0.99 12.76 -3.61
C VAL A 52 2.28 12.03 -3.23
N SER A 53 3.25 12.73 -2.65
CA SER A 53 4.52 12.14 -2.20
C SER A 53 4.32 11.02 -1.18
N SER A 54 3.42 11.18 -0.21
CA SER A 54 3.14 10.14 0.78
C SER A 54 2.56 8.89 0.10
N PHE A 55 1.63 9.09 -0.83
CA PHE A 55 0.98 8.01 -1.55
C PHE A 55 1.97 7.28 -2.49
N MET A 56 2.88 8.00 -3.16
CA MET A 56 3.96 7.37 -3.95
C MET A 56 4.86 6.51 -3.06
N GLN A 57 5.22 6.97 -1.86
CA GLN A 57 6.03 6.20 -0.92
C GLN A 57 5.33 4.91 -0.48
N PHE A 58 4.03 4.97 -0.21
CA PHE A 58 3.28 3.77 0.15
C PHE A 58 3.07 2.82 -1.04
N GLY A 59 2.87 3.34 -2.26
CA GLY A 59 2.85 2.54 -3.47
C GLY A 59 4.17 1.79 -3.68
N LYS A 60 5.30 2.48 -3.54
CA LYS A 60 6.64 1.88 -3.54
C LYS A 60 6.78 0.81 -2.47
N ALA A 61 6.32 1.09 -1.25
CA ALA A 61 6.36 0.12 -0.16
C ALA A 61 5.58 -1.15 -0.51
N ARG A 62 4.42 -1.04 -1.16
CA ARG A 62 3.55 -2.15 -1.51
C ARG A 62 4.05 -2.96 -2.71
N TYR A 63 4.46 -2.30 -3.79
CA TYR A 63 4.74 -2.97 -5.07
C TYR A 63 6.20 -3.34 -5.27
N GLU A 64 7.13 -2.66 -4.60
CA GLU A 64 8.56 -2.93 -4.72
C GLU A 64 9.08 -3.59 -3.44
N ILE A 65 8.91 -2.92 -2.29
CA ILE A 65 9.60 -3.32 -1.06
C ILE A 65 8.98 -4.56 -0.42
N MET A 66 7.65 -4.61 -0.25
CA MET A 66 6.96 -5.74 0.38
C MET A 66 7.34 -7.08 -0.28
N PRO A 67 7.27 -7.24 -1.61
CA PRO A 67 7.76 -8.44 -2.29
C PRO A 67 9.21 -8.78 -1.98
N GLU A 68 10.11 -7.78 -1.97
CA GLU A 68 11.54 -7.97 -1.70
C GLU A 68 11.82 -8.42 -0.26
N VAL A 69 11.07 -7.91 0.72
CA VAL A 69 11.18 -8.31 2.14
C VAL A 69 10.36 -9.55 2.49
N GLY A 70 9.82 -10.24 1.48
CA GLY A 70 9.04 -11.46 1.65
C GLY A 70 7.73 -11.23 2.41
N VAL A 71 7.07 -10.10 2.17
CA VAL A 71 5.75 -9.77 2.70
C VAL A 71 4.76 -9.66 1.56
N THR A 72 3.58 -10.26 1.74
CA THR A 72 2.43 -10.02 0.87
C THR A 72 1.30 -9.43 1.69
N SER A 73 0.59 -8.47 1.13
CA SER A 73 -0.67 -7.98 1.67
C SER A 73 -1.81 -8.81 1.06
N ALA A 74 -2.85 -9.08 1.82
CA ALA A 74 -4.02 -9.82 1.36
C ALA A 74 -5.28 -9.37 2.10
N ARG A 75 -6.38 -9.28 1.36
CA ARG A 75 -7.70 -9.07 1.91
C ARG A 75 -8.24 -10.37 2.50
N PHE A 76 -8.79 -10.29 3.71
CA PHE A 76 -9.49 -11.39 4.36
C PHE A 76 -10.96 -11.03 4.54
N ASP A 77 -11.82 -11.61 3.72
CA ASP A 77 -13.26 -11.37 3.78
C ASP A 77 -13.90 -12.09 4.97
N ARG A 78 -14.79 -11.38 5.65
CA ARG A 78 -15.61 -11.84 6.77
C ARG A 78 -17.09 -11.54 6.47
N PRO A 79 -18.04 -12.23 7.13
CA PRO A 79 -19.47 -11.98 6.91
C PRO A 79 -19.92 -10.53 7.17
N TYR A 80 -19.15 -9.77 7.93
CA TYR A 80 -19.45 -8.40 8.37
C TYR A 80 -18.47 -7.36 7.80
N GLY A 81 -17.74 -7.70 6.74
CA GLY A 81 -16.79 -6.79 6.09
C GLY A 81 -15.47 -7.49 5.76
N TYR A 82 -14.45 -6.73 5.42
CA TYR A 82 -13.13 -7.26 5.12
C TYR A 82 -12.10 -6.69 6.08
N GLN A 83 -10.98 -7.40 6.19
CA GLN A 83 -9.82 -6.94 6.93
C GLN A 83 -8.58 -7.09 6.05
N GLN A 84 -7.78 -6.03 5.94
CA GLN A 84 -6.46 -6.13 5.34
C GLN A 84 -5.54 -6.92 6.29
N THR A 85 -4.84 -7.90 5.75
CA THR A 85 -3.88 -8.73 6.48
C THR A 85 -2.55 -8.76 5.77
N TYR A 86 -1.49 -9.03 6.52
CA TYR A 86 -0.13 -9.18 5.99
C TYR A 86 0.32 -10.60 6.25
N ARG A 87 1.04 -11.20 5.30
CA ARG A 87 1.59 -12.54 5.42
C ARG A 87 3.06 -12.56 5.06
N ASP A 88 3.80 -13.36 5.80
CA ASP A 88 5.16 -13.72 5.47
C ASP A 88 5.15 -14.75 4.33
N VAL A 89 5.84 -14.45 3.23
CA VAL A 89 5.85 -15.27 2.01
C VAL A 89 6.55 -16.61 2.24
N ALA A 90 7.60 -16.65 3.08
CA ALA A 90 8.36 -17.86 3.33
C ALA A 90 7.60 -18.88 4.19
N THR A 91 6.82 -18.40 5.16
CA THR A 91 6.14 -19.25 6.15
C THR A 91 4.63 -19.34 5.95
N GLY A 92 4.04 -18.45 5.13
CA GLY A 92 2.60 -18.31 4.93
C GLY A 92 1.84 -17.77 6.15
N ARG A 93 2.53 -17.41 7.24
CA ARG A 93 1.90 -16.97 8.49
C ARG A 93 1.43 -15.53 8.40
N PHE A 94 0.33 -15.23 9.08
CA PHE A 94 -0.07 -13.84 9.31
C PHE A 94 0.96 -13.14 10.17
N ILE A 95 1.34 -11.93 9.76
CA ILE A 95 2.22 -11.04 10.49
C ILE A 95 1.45 -9.76 10.85
N SER A 96 1.88 -9.12 11.94
CA SER A 96 1.27 -7.87 12.39
C SER A 96 1.65 -6.71 11.45
N TYR A 97 0.89 -5.63 11.53
CA TYR A 97 1.25 -4.38 10.87
C TYR A 97 2.64 -3.90 11.34
N THR A 98 2.90 -3.92 12.64
CA THR A 98 4.18 -3.51 13.23
C THR A 98 5.37 -4.29 12.65
N GLU A 99 5.24 -5.61 12.50
CA GLU A 99 6.29 -6.43 11.89
C GLU A 99 6.51 -6.09 10.41
N THR A 100 5.42 -5.82 9.70
CA THR A 100 5.46 -5.39 8.30
C THR A 100 6.19 -4.05 8.17
N SER A 101 5.80 -3.04 8.95
CA SER A 101 6.43 -1.72 8.97
C SER A 101 7.90 -1.80 9.38
N ARG A 102 8.25 -2.68 10.33
CA ARG A 102 9.65 -2.92 10.74
C ARG A 102 10.49 -3.41 9.56
N ARG A 103 10.04 -4.43 8.83
CA ARG A 103 10.77 -4.98 7.68
C ARG A 103 10.93 -3.97 6.55
N ILE A 104 9.86 -3.23 6.23
CA ILE A 104 9.90 -2.14 5.24
C ILE A 104 10.90 -1.06 5.68
N GLY A 105 10.87 -0.65 6.94
CA GLY A 105 11.79 0.35 7.49
C GLY A 105 13.26 -0.10 7.52
N GLU A 106 13.53 -1.37 7.84
CA GLU A 106 14.87 -1.96 7.76
C GLU A 106 15.41 -1.97 6.33
N TYR A 107 14.55 -2.30 5.36
CA TYR A 107 14.91 -2.25 3.96
C TYR A 107 15.21 -0.82 3.50
N TRP A 108 14.37 0.16 3.84
CA TRP A 108 14.60 1.56 3.50
C TRP A 108 15.90 2.13 4.07
N LYS A 109 16.22 1.83 5.34
CA LYS A 109 17.49 2.25 5.95
C LYS A 109 18.72 1.64 5.27
N GLY A 110 18.57 0.48 4.64
CA GLY A 110 19.63 -0.14 3.85
C GLY A 110 19.97 0.62 2.56
N TRP A 111 19.09 1.50 2.09
CA TRP A 111 19.26 2.32 0.88
C TRP A 111 19.70 3.77 1.16
N GLU A 112 19.66 4.23 2.41
CA GLU A 112 20.28 5.50 2.82
C GLU A 112 21.79 5.29 3.04
N TYR A 113 22.56 5.24 1.95
CA TYR A 113 24.03 5.32 1.94
C TYR A 113 24.51 6.52 1.12
#